data_AF-A0A1Z4RXX7-F1
#
_entry.id   AF-A0A1Z4RXX7-F1
#
_cell.length_a   1.000
_cell.length_b   1.000
_cell.length_c   1.000
_cell.angle_alpha   90.00
_cell.angle_beta   90.00
_cell.angle_gamma   90.00
#
_symmetry.space_group_name_H-M   'P 1'
#
loop_
_entity.id
_entity.type
_entity.pdbx_description
1 polymer ?
#
loop_
_entity_poly.entity_id
_entity_poly.type
_entity_poly.pdbx_seq_one_letter_code
_entity_poly.pdbx_strand_id
1 'polypeptide(L)'
;MSNPTPEFSLDPTTYGDSAIELSFPRAGIVGLQKSGTELIIDLNRDGIVEPTNDLTIFDFFDEQGELGNGEIEGINNVLSSDIIDFFANNPQEPVAGSTVYRFLNKDTGVHFYTANEEERNFVEDNLTNYTSEGASYLSVDTLTGNPKPLPVYRFLNQDTGVHLYTVSENERSAVENLDNFSFEGEAFFAYETEVEGSIPIYRFFNPTTGAHFYTPSATERDSVENNLPDFQSEGIAYYALPDTVDNQSLI
;
A
#
# COMPACT_ATOMS: atom_id res chain seq x y z
N MET A 1 11.83 -17.18 -42.77
CA MET A 1 10.48 -17.18 -42.15
C MET A 1 10.42 -15.93 -41.29
N SER A 2 9.68 -14.92 -41.72
CA SER A 2 9.43 -13.70 -40.93
C SER A 2 8.27 -13.97 -39.99
N ASN A 3 8.44 -13.72 -38.69
CA ASN A 3 7.32 -13.71 -37.74
C ASN A 3 6.32 -12.62 -38.15
N PRO A 4 5.00 -12.87 -38.09
CA PRO A 4 4.04 -11.79 -38.24
C PRO A 4 4.19 -10.86 -37.05
N THR A 5 4.35 -9.57 -37.33
CA THR A 5 4.10 -8.50 -36.36
C THR A 5 2.63 -8.64 -35.90
N PRO A 6 2.33 -8.57 -34.60
CA PRO A 6 0.95 -8.41 -34.18
C PRO A 6 0.49 -7.05 -34.67
N GLU A 7 -0.38 -7.03 -35.69
CA GLU A 7 -1.11 -5.83 -36.05
C GLU A 7 -2.14 -5.58 -34.95
N PHE A 8 -1.85 -4.62 -34.09
CA PHE A 8 -2.88 -4.01 -33.24
C PHE A 8 -3.86 -3.27 -34.16
N SER A 9 -4.97 -3.93 -34.46
CA SER A 9 -6.09 -3.32 -35.18
C SER A 9 -6.84 -2.41 -34.20
N LEU A 10 -6.60 -1.11 -34.31
CA LEU A 10 -7.42 -0.09 -33.67
C LEU A 10 -8.69 0.09 -34.51
N ASP A 11 -9.62 -0.87 -34.44
CA ASP A 11 -10.95 -0.71 -35.04
C ASP A 11 -11.83 0.14 -34.10
N PRO A 12 -12.16 1.39 -34.47
CA PRO A 12 -12.93 2.31 -33.61
C PRO A 12 -14.38 1.84 -33.35
N THR A 13 -14.87 0.81 -34.06
CA THR A 13 -16.23 0.26 -33.85
C THR A 13 -16.32 -0.73 -32.68
N THR A 14 -15.19 -1.17 -32.14
CA THR A 14 -15.11 -2.12 -31.01
C THR A 14 -15.19 -1.45 -29.63
N TYR A 15 -15.00 -0.13 -29.55
CA TYR A 15 -14.66 0.56 -28.29
C TYR A 15 -15.81 1.34 -27.63
N GLY A 16 -17.06 1.26 -28.08
CA GLY A 16 -18.14 2.11 -27.54
C GLY A 16 -17.77 3.59 -27.58
N ASP A 17 -18.53 4.48 -26.93
CA ASP A 17 -18.21 5.91 -26.91
C ASP A 17 -16.77 6.10 -26.38
N SER A 18 -15.88 6.64 -27.22
CA SER A 18 -14.47 6.95 -26.88
C SER A 18 -14.37 8.19 -25.97
N ALA A 19 -15.38 8.40 -25.12
CA ALA A 19 -15.47 9.53 -24.22
C ALA A 19 -14.67 9.24 -22.96
N ILE A 20 -13.91 10.23 -22.51
CA ILE A 20 -13.37 10.23 -21.15
C ILE A 20 -14.54 10.49 -20.21
N GLU A 21 -14.76 9.58 -19.27
CA GLU A 21 -15.73 9.77 -18.20
C GLU A 21 -15.00 10.28 -16.96
N LEU A 22 -15.56 11.30 -16.29
CA LEU A 22 -15.07 11.77 -14.99
C LEU A 22 -15.39 10.72 -13.92
N SER A 23 -14.56 9.69 -13.88
CA SER A 23 -14.71 8.51 -13.03
C SER A 23 -13.35 7.91 -12.73
N PHE A 24 -13.26 7.14 -11.64
CA PHE A 24 -12.06 6.36 -11.35
C PHE A 24 -11.95 5.12 -12.26
N PRO A 25 -10.73 4.66 -12.57
CA PRO A 25 -10.48 3.48 -13.40
C PRO A 25 -11.22 2.24 -12.90
N ARG A 26 -11.84 1.50 -13.84
CA ARG A 26 -12.49 0.20 -13.61
C ARG A 26 -12.48 -0.60 -14.90
N ALA A 27 -12.47 -1.92 -14.79
CA ALA A 27 -12.57 -2.80 -15.95
C ALA A 27 -13.74 -2.42 -16.88
N GLY A 28 -13.42 -2.09 -18.13
CA GLY A 28 -14.36 -1.65 -19.16
C GLY A 28 -14.68 -0.14 -19.21
N ILE A 29 -14.14 0.66 -18.30
CA ILE A 29 -14.35 2.12 -18.20
C ILE A 29 -13.01 2.85 -18.39
N VAL A 30 -12.97 3.88 -19.24
CA VAL A 30 -11.81 4.79 -19.33
C VAL A 30 -11.88 5.76 -18.15
N GLY A 31 -11.06 5.52 -17.13
CA GLY A 31 -11.03 6.32 -15.92
C GLY A 31 -9.79 7.22 -15.80
N LEU A 32 -9.82 8.09 -14.79
CA LEU A 32 -8.79 9.08 -14.49
C LEU A 32 -8.19 8.84 -13.10
N GLN A 33 -6.86 8.93 -12.99
CA GLN A 33 -6.12 8.84 -11.74
C GLN A 33 -5.13 10.01 -11.63
N LYS A 34 -5.08 10.65 -10.45
CA LYS A 34 -4.06 11.65 -10.14
C LYS A 34 -2.90 10.98 -9.41
N SER A 35 -1.67 11.25 -9.83
CA SER A 35 -0.45 10.80 -9.12
C SER A 35 0.53 11.97 -9.00
N GLY A 36 0.63 12.55 -7.80
CA GLY A 36 1.40 13.78 -7.58
C GLY A 36 0.94 14.92 -8.50
N THR A 37 1.83 15.37 -9.38
CA THR A 37 1.58 16.41 -10.40
C THR A 37 1.04 15.84 -11.73
N GLU A 38 0.95 14.52 -11.87
CA GLU A 38 0.56 13.85 -13.11
C GLU A 38 -0.92 13.48 -13.14
N LEU A 39 -1.52 13.49 -14.33
CA LEU A 39 -2.84 12.90 -14.61
C LEU A 39 -2.63 11.68 -15.52
N ILE A 40 -3.13 10.53 -15.11
CA ILE A 40 -3.02 9.29 -15.88
C ILE A 40 -4.42 8.80 -16.28
N ILE A 41 -4.58 8.35 -17.53
CA ILE A 41 -5.84 7.95 -18.13
C ILE A 41 -5.78 6.47 -18.55
N ASP A 42 -6.59 5.63 -17.90
CA ASP A 42 -6.72 4.19 -18.19
C ASP A 42 -7.35 3.98 -19.58
N LEU A 43 -6.53 3.93 -20.62
CA LEU A 43 -7.02 3.82 -22.00
C LEU A 43 -7.37 2.38 -22.37
N ASN A 44 -6.70 1.41 -21.74
CA ASN A 44 -6.86 0.00 -22.06
C ASN A 44 -8.10 -0.61 -21.35
N ARG A 45 -8.64 0.10 -20.34
CA ARG A 45 -9.84 -0.21 -19.56
C ARG A 45 -9.69 -1.49 -18.75
N ASP A 46 -8.50 -1.81 -18.28
CA ASP A 46 -8.29 -2.94 -17.37
C ASP A 46 -8.55 -2.57 -15.90
N GLY A 47 -8.72 -1.27 -15.61
CA GLY A 47 -8.92 -0.72 -14.27
C GLY A 47 -7.62 -0.51 -13.50
N ILE A 48 -6.48 -0.71 -14.14
CA ILE A 48 -5.13 -0.51 -13.62
C ILE A 48 -4.53 0.67 -14.37
N VAL A 49 -3.82 1.54 -13.66
CA VAL A 49 -3.21 2.73 -14.25
C VAL A 49 -1.70 2.58 -14.25
N GLU A 50 -1.11 2.43 -15.43
CA GLU A 50 0.32 2.23 -15.65
C GLU A 50 0.87 3.16 -16.74
N PRO A 51 1.86 4.02 -16.46
CA PRO A 51 2.43 4.93 -17.47
C PRO A 51 2.96 4.24 -18.74
N THR A 52 3.24 2.93 -18.69
CA THR A 52 3.70 2.13 -19.84
C THR A 52 2.59 1.72 -20.79
N ASN A 53 1.35 1.61 -20.30
CA ASN A 53 0.20 1.12 -21.04
C ASN A 53 -0.93 2.15 -21.16
N ASP A 54 -0.82 3.25 -20.41
CA ASP A 54 -1.80 4.33 -20.32
C ASP A 54 -1.24 5.69 -20.73
N LEU A 55 -2.13 6.68 -20.86
CA LEU A 55 -1.76 8.03 -21.21
C LEU A 55 -1.48 8.85 -19.95
N THR A 56 -0.23 9.22 -19.75
CA THR A 56 0.19 10.18 -18.71
C THR A 56 0.33 11.59 -19.27
N ILE A 57 -0.28 12.56 -18.59
CA ILE A 57 -0.06 13.99 -18.80
C ILE A 57 0.80 14.49 -17.63
N PHE A 58 2.06 14.78 -17.94
CA PHE A 58 3.03 15.30 -16.98
C PHE A 58 2.69 16.72 -16.56
N ASP A 59 2.91 17.04 -15.28
CA ASP A 59 2.69 18.37 -14.71
C ASP A 59 1.29 18.95 -14.96
N PHE A 60 0.27 18.09 -15.09
CA PHE A 60 -1.12 18.52 -15.21
C PHE A 60 -1.56 19.31 -13.96
N PHE A 61 -1.09 18.89 -12.78
CA PHE A 61 -1.26 19.60 -11.53
C PHE A 61 0.05 20.28 -11.10
N ASP A 62 -0.04 21.39 -10.36
CA ASP A 62 1.10 21.97 -9.66
C ASP A 62 1.33 21.31 -8.28
N GLU A 63 2.37 21.76 -7.56
CA GLU A 63 2.68 21.27 -6.21
C GLU A 63 1.57 21.56 -5.17
N GLN A 64 0.63 22.46 -5.49
CA GLN A 64 -0.51 22.81 -4.65
C GLN A 64 -1.78 22.04 -5.04
N GLY A 65 -1.72 21.28 -6.15
CA GLY A 65 -2.83 20.50 -6.68
C GLY A 65 -3.78 21.27 -7.61
N GLU A 66 -3.44 22.52 -7.95
CA GLU A 66 -4.13 23.35 -8.95
C GLU A 66 -3.57 23.05 -10.36
N LEU A 67 -3.98 23.81 -11.38
CA LEU A 67 -3.46 23.62 -12.76
C LEU A 67 -1.96 23.88 -12.85
N GLY A 68 -1.24 22.88 -13.37
CA GLY A 68 0.20 22.94 -13.63
C GLY A 68 0.54 23.32 -15.07
N ASN A 69 1.83 23.26 -15.41
CA ASN A 69 2.33 23.65 -16.74
C ASN A 69 1.92 22.68 -17.86
N GLY A 70 1.50 21.47 -17.51
CA GLY A 70 0.98 20.45 -18.41
C GLY A 70 -0.52 20.50 -18.61
N GLU A 71 -1.20 21.55 -18.13
CA GLU A 71 -2.64 21.71 -18.29
C GLU A 71 -3.08 21.57 -19.76
N ILE A 72 -4.22 20.92 -19.97
CA ILE A 72 -4.89 20.85 -21.26
C ILE A 72 -6.23 21.55 -21.11
N GLU A 73 -6.46 22.64 -21.85
CA GLU A 73 -7.69 23.46 -21.73
C GLU A 73 -8.98 22.61 -21.73
N GLY A 74 -9.03 21.60 -22.61
CA GLY A 74 -10.02 20.53 -22.55
C GLY A 74 -9.79 19.42 -23.57
N ILE A 75 -10.43 18.28 -23.34
CA ILE A 75 -10.51 17.14 -24.27
C ILE A 75 -11.98 16.90 -24.59
N ASN A 76 -12.41 17.29 -25.80
CA ASN A 76 -13.81 17.24 -26.24
C ASN A 76 -14.77 17.94 -25.26
N ASN A 77 -15.52 17.16 -24.49
CA ASN A 77 -16.55 17.59 -23.56
C ASN A 77 -16.07 17.65 -22.09
N VAL A 78 -14.78 17.41 -21.85
CA VAL A 78 -14.16 17.46 -20.52
C VAL A 78 -13.21 18.65 -20.47
N LEU A 79 -13.50 19.63 -19.62
CA LEU A 79 -12.62 20.77 -19.37
C LEU A 79 -11.66 20.46 -18.21
N SER A 80 -10.49 21.10 -18.19
CA SER A 80 -9.56 21.01 -17.05
C SER A 80 -10.21 21.37 -15.72
N SER A 81 -11.13 22.35 -15.71
CA SER A 81 -11.89 22.72 -14.51
C SER A 81 -12.77 21.59 -13.98
N ASP A 82 -13.39 20.80 -14.88
CA ASP A 82 -14.26 19.70 -14.48
C ASP A 82 -13.45 18.54 -13.88
N ILE A 83 -12.22 18.33 -14.36
CA ILE A 83 -11.28 17.35 -13.81
C ILE A 83 -10.83 17.78 -12.41
N ILE A 84 -10.52 19.06 -12.21
CA ILE A 84 -10.18 19.59 -10.89
C ILE A 84 -11.36 19.43 -9.93
N ASP A 85 -12.56 19.87 -10.34
CA ASP A 85 -13.76 19.76 -9.52
C ASP A 85 -14.07 18.29 -9.19
N PHE A 86 -13.83 17.36 -10.12
CA PHE A 86 -13.98 15.93 -9.87
C PHE A 86 -13.07 15.46 -8.73
N PHE A 87 -11.76 15.73 -8.79
CA PHE A 87 -10.81 15.30 -7.74
C PHE A 87 -10.99 16.08 -6.43
N ALA A 88 -11.43 17.34 -6.47
CA ALA A 88 -11.73 18.12 -5.29
C ALA A 88 -12.96 17.59 -4.52
N ASN A 89 -13.96 17.07 -5.25
CA ASN A 89 -15.18 16.51 -4.68
C ASN A 89 -15.15 14.99 -4.47
N ASN A 90 -14.17 14.31 -5.07
CA ASN A 90 -13.92 12.88 -4.93
C ASN A 90 -12.44 12.70 -4.60
N PRO A 91 -12.03 12.98 -3.35
CA PRO A 91 -10.65 12.75 -2.94
C PRO A 91 -10.29 11.29 -3.21
N GLN A 92 -9.11 11.07 -3.78
CA GLN A 92 -8.65 9.71 -4.02
C GLN A 92 -8.31 9.10 -2.68
N GLU A 93 -9.08 8.07 -2.32
CA GLU A 93 -8.68 7.19 -1.23
C GLU A 93 -7.28 6.67 -1.55
N PRO A 94 -6.40 6.60 -0.55
CA PRO A 94 -5.11 5.99 -0.73
C PRO A 94 -5.29 4.58 -1.30
N VAL A 95 -4.58 4.30 -2.38
CA VAL A 95 -4.82 3.10 -3.16
C VAL A 95 -4.11 1.92 -2.50
N ALA A 96 -4.87 0.85 -2.33
CA ALA A 96 -4.39 -0.41 -1.77
C ALA A 96 -3.27 -1.01 -2.63
N GLY A 97 -2.13 -1.24 -1.99
CA GLY A 97 -1.11 -2.17 -2.47
C GLY A 97 -1.42 -3.61 -2.04
N SER A 98 -0.39 -4.44 -1.90
CA SER A 98 -0.54 -5.84 -1.52
C SER A 98 -1.09 -6.02 -0.09
N THR A 99 -1.82 -7.11 0.12
CA THR A 99 -2.21 -7.55 1.47
C THR A 99 -0.98 -7.90 2.31
N VAL A 100 -0.91 -7.38 3.53
CA VAL A 100 0.06 -7.80 4.54
C VAL A 100 -0.55 -8.89 5.41
N TYR A 101 0.03 -10.09 5.32
CA TYR A 101 -0.37 -11.28 6.08
C TYR A 101 0.37 -11.33 7.41
N ARG A 102 -0.33 -11.78 8.47
CA ARG A 102 0.22 -11.95 9.81
C ARG A 102 0.29 -13.44 10.18
N PHE A 103 1.40 -13.82 10.81
CA PHE A 103 1.66 -15.17 11.28
C PHE A 103 2.14 -15.17 12.72
N LEU A 104 1.72 -16.17 13.50
CA LEU A 104 2.22 -16.43 14.85
C LEU A 104 3.16 -17.65 14.84
N ASN A 105 4.40 -17.48 15.28
CA ASN A 105 5.28 -18.59 15.61
C ASN A 105 4.89 -19.19 16.97
N LYS A 106 4.34 -20.41 16.98
CA LYS A 106 3.84 -21.08 18.19
C LYS A 106 4.93 -21.45 19.18
N ASP A 107 6.17 -21.60 18.72
CA ASP A 107 7.28 -22.03 19.58
C ASP A 107 7.83 -20.86 20.39
N THR A 108 7.79 -19.65 19.83
CA THR A 108 8.40 -18.46 20.43
C THR A 108 7.39 -17.38 20.83
N GLY A 109 6.15 -17.44 20.34
CA GLY A 109 5.12 -16.43 20.55
C GLY A 109 5.37 -15.13 19.77
N VAL A 110 6.26 -15.14 18.79
CA VAL A 110 6.63 -13.93 18.00
C VAL A 110 5.87 -13.90 16.70
N HIS A 111 5.53 -12.69 16.24
CA HIS A 111 4.79 -12.50 15.01
C HIS A 111 5.72 -12.25 13.83
N PHE A 112 5.25 -12.64 12.66
CA PHE A 112 5.88 -12.41 11.37
C PHE A 112 4.85 -11.81 10.41
N TYR A 113 5.28 -10.83 9.62
CA TYR A 113 4.44 -10.08 8.69
C TYR A 113 5.06 -10.06 7.30
N THR A 114 4.26 -10.30 6.26
CA THR A 114 4.74 -10.25 4.88
C THR A 114 3.65 -9.81 3.91
N ALA A 115 4.04 -8.97 2.95
CA ALA A 115 3.23 -8.66 1.77
C ALA A 115 3.61 -9.51 0.55
N ASN A 116 4.63 -10.36 0.67
CA ASN A 116 5.10 -11.22 -0.39
C ASN A 116 4.32 -12.54 -0.38
N GLU A 117 3.56 -12.79 -1.45
CA GLU A 117 2.72 -14.00 -1.55
C GLU A 117 3.53 -15.29 -1.63
N GLU A 118 4.72 -15.28 -2.23
CA GLU A 118 5.59 -16.46 -2.29
C GLU A 118 6.14 -16.78 -0.90
N GLU A 119 6.52 -15.77 -0.12
CA GLU A 119 6.96 -15.90 1.26
C GLU A 119 5.80 -16.38 2.16
N ARG A 120 4.60 -15.80 2.00
CA ARG A 120 3.38 -16.29 2.65
C ARG A 120 3.16 -17.79 2.36
N ASN A 121 3.14 -18.16 1.08
CA ASN A 121 2.93 -19.55 0.66
C ASN A 121 4.02 -20.47 1.25
N PHE A 122 5.27 -20.03 1.22
CA PHE A 122 6.37 -20.81 1.77
C PHE A 122 6.19 -21.06 3.27
N VAL A 123 5.83 -20.03 4.04
CA VAL A 123 5.55 -20.15 5.48
C VAL A 123 4.39 -21.10 5.74
N GLU A 124 3.28 -20.96 5.01
CA GLU A 124 2.09 -21.82 5.16
C GLU A 124 2.35 -23.28 4.80
N ASP A 125 3.06 -23.52 3.71
CA ASP A 125 3.26 -24.86 3.17
C ASP A 125 4.41 -25.63 3.86
N ASN A 126 5.41 -24.91 4.40
CA ASN A 126 6.67 -25.54 4.82
C ASN A 126 7.00 -25.36 6.30
N LEU A 127 6.45 -24.36 7.01
CA LEU A 127 6.85 -24.04 8.39
C LEU A 127 5.75 -24.39 9.40
N THR A 128 5.79 -25.62 9.91
CA THR A 128 4.76 -26.15 10.82
C THR A 128 4.64 -25.43 12.17
N ASN A 129 5.69 -24.71 12.57
CA ASN A 129 5.71 -23.91 13.81
C ASN A 129 4.97 -22.58 13.66
N TYR A 130 4.69 -22.12 12.44
CA TYR A 130 3.87 -20.92 12.20
C TYR A 130 2.39 -21.27 12.09
N THR A 131 1.55 -20.31 12.44
CA THR A 131 0.10 -20.34 12.24
C THR A 131 -0.29 -19.05 11.53
N SER A 132 -0.95 -19.18 10.38
CA SER A 132 -1.52 -18.03 9.65
C SER A 132 -2.64 -17.44 10.49
N GLU A 133 -2.58 -16.14 10.74
CA GLU A 133 -3.65 -15.36 11.35
C GLU A 133 -4.43 -14.57 10.29
N GLY A 134 -4.09 -14.76 9.01
CA GLY A 134 -4.78 -14.18 7.87
C GLY A 134 -4.24 -12.82 7.45
N ALA A 135 -5.05 -12.13 6.66
CA ALA A 135 -4.80 -10.76 6.23
C ALA A 135 -4.94 -9.80 7.43
N SER A 136 -4.01 -8.87 7.55
CA SER A 136 -3.95 -7.91 8.65
C SER A 136 -4.37 -6.52 8.19
N TYR A 137 -3.71 -6.00 7.16
CA TYR A 137 -4.00 -4.71 6.54
C TYR A 137 -3.46 -4.72 5.10
N LEU A 138 -3.80 -3.70 4.32
CA LEU A 138 -3.28 -3.51 2.97
C LEU A 138 -2.09 -2.53 3.04
N SER A 139 -1.02 -2.81 2.31
CA SER A 139 0.05 -1.83 2.11
C SER A 139 -0.45 -0.69 1.23
N VAL A 140 0.35 0.36 1.07
CA VAL A 140 0.05 1.44 0.12
C VAL A 140 0.77 1.16 -1.20
N ASP A 141 0.07 1.34 -2.33
CA ASP A 141 0.70 1.24 -3.64
C ASP A 141 1.63 2.45 -3.91
N THR A 142 2.82 2.20 -4.44
CA THR A 142 3.83 3.27 -4.63
C THR A 142 3.57 4.18 -5.83
N LEU A 143 2.77 3.74 -6.80
CA LEU A 143 2.46 4.49 -8.01
C LEU A 143 1.26 5.41 -7.79
N THR A 144 0.36 5.02 -6.92
CA THR A 144 -0.94 5.66 -6.74
C THR A 144 -1.17 6.20 -5.33
N GLY A 145 -0.34 5.82 -4.35
CA GLY A 145 -0.34 6.41 -3.01
C GLY A 145 0.02 7.89 -3.02
N ASN A 146 -0.81 8.72 -2.40
CA ASN A 146 -0.62 10.17 -2.30
C ASN A 146 -0.93 10.64 -0.86
N PRO A 147 0.00 11.31 -0.15
CA PRO A 147 1.39 11.59 -0.54
C PRO A 147 2.17 10.30 -0.83
N LYS A 148 3.33 10.40 -1.49
CA LYS A 148 4.13 9.21 -1.81
C LYS A 148 4.41 8.39 -0.53
N PRO A 149 4.07 7.09 -0.48
CA PRO A 149 4.31 6.28 0.70
C PRO A 149 5.81 6.00 0.88
N LEU A 150 6.20 5.68 2.11
CA LEU A 150 7.55 5.32 2.48
C LEU A 150 7.68 3.79 2.64
N PRO A 151 8.86 3.22 2.39
CA PRO A 151 9.10 1.81 2.63
C PRO A 151 9.04 1.49 4.13
N VAL A 152 8.49 0.33 4.46
CA VAL A 152 8.62 -0.32 5.76
C VAL A 152 9.78 -1.30 5.68
N TYR A 153 10.87 -0.94 6.35
CA TYR A 153 12.10 -1.71 6.42
C TYR A 153 11.94 -2.90 7.36
N ARG A 154 12.40 -4.08 6.92
CA ARG A 154 12.40 -5.31 7.72
C ARG A 154 13.82 -5.68 8.13
N PHE A 155 13.99 -6.02 9.40
CA PHE A 155 15.22 -6.57 9.93
C PHE A 155 14.94 -7.86 10.69
N LEU A 156 15.84 -8.84 10.58
CA LEU A 156 15.84 -10.07 11.35
C LEU A 156 16.91 -10.00 12.42
N ASN A 157 16.52 -10.15 13.69
CA ASN A 157 17.46 -10.42 14.76
C ASN A 157 17.97 -11.86 14.64
N GLN A 158 19.25 -12.04 14.34
CA GLN A 158 19.85 -13.36 14.11
C GLN A 158 19.99 -14.20 15.38
N ASP A 159 20.01 -13.57 16.56
CA ASP A 159 20.13 -14.27 17.84
C ASP A 159 18.78 -14.84 18.31
N THR A 160 17.68 -14.12 18.06
CA THR A 160 16.36 -14.44 18.62
C THR A 160 15.32 -14.84 17.58
N GLY A 161 15.56 -14.57 16.30
CA GLY A 161 14.61 -14.80 15.21
C GLY A 161 13.44 -13.79 15.17
N VAL A 162 13.49 -12.71 15.96
CA VAL A 162 12.45 -11.68 15.94
C VAL A 162 12.66 -10.72 14.78
N HIS A 163 11.56 -10.30 14.17
CA HIS A 163 11.59 -9.28 13.13
C HIS A 163 11.26 -7.91 13.71
N LEU A 164 11.92 -6.88 13.16
CA LEU A 164 11.58 -5.48 13.34
C LEU A 164 11.06 -4.93 12.02
N TYR A 165 9.96 -4.18 12.07
CA TYR A 165 9.38 -3.45 10.96
C TYR A 165 9.34 -1.95 11.29
N THR A 166 9.91 -1.11 10.43
CA THR A 166 9.97 0.33 10.68
C THR A 166 9.88 1.15 9.41
N VAL A 167 9.10 2.24 9.46
CA VAL A 167 9.11 3.29 8.43
C VAL A 167 10.15 4.37 8.75
N SER A 168 10.71 4.37 9.98
CA SER A 168 11.62 5.40 10.44
C SER A 168 13.02 5.17 9.90
N GLU A 169 13.49 6.11 9.07
CA GLU A 169 14.85 6.09 8.53
C GLU A 169 15.93 6.16 9.62
N ASN A 170 15.63 6.85 10.73
CA ASN A 170 16.53 6.92 11.89
C ASN A 170 16.63 5.56 12.61
N GLU A 171 15.51 4.86 12.80
CA GLU A 171 15.50 3.52 13.40
C GLU A 171 16.17 2.51 12.47
N ARG A 172 15.90 2.56 11.15
CA ARG A 172 16.60 1.78 10.13
C ARG A 172 18.11 1.95 10.26
N SER A 173 18.59 3.20 10.24
CA SER A 173 20.01 3.52 10.33
C SER A 173 20.63 3.06 11.66
N ALA A 174 19.90 3.19 12.78
CA ALA A 174 20.39 2.75 14.08
C ALA A 174 20.52 1.22 14.16
N VAL A 175 19.53 0.48 13.65
CA VAL A 175 19.47 -0.98 13.71
C VAL A 175 20.43 -1.63 12.73
N GLU A 176 20.65 -1.03 11.56
CA GLU A 176 21.64 -1.48 10.56
C GLU A 176 23.08 -1.47 11.10
N ASN A 177 23.34 -0.69 12.17
CA ASN A 177 24.64 -0.65 12.84
C ASN A 177 24.78 -1.66 14.01
N LEU A 178 23.76 -2.51 14.27
CA LEU A 178 23.80 -3.53 15.32
C LEU A 178 24.26 -4.87 14.76
N ASP A 179 25.25 -5.49 15.42
CA ASP A 179 25.84 -6.77 14.97
C ASP A 179 24.86 -7.94 14.91
N ASN A 180 23.76 -7.88 15.66
CA ASN A 180 22.78 -8.97 15.75
C ASN A 180 21.56 -8.82 14.83
N PHE A 181 21.46 -7.75 14.05
CA PHE A 181 20.36 -7.55 13.10
C PHE A 181 20.86 -7.64 11.66
N SER A 182 20.15 -8.39 10.82
CA SER A 182 20.32 -8.42 9.37
C SER A 182 19.22 -7.58 8.73
N PHE A 183 19.59 -6.63 7.88
CA PHE A 183 18.63 -5.96 7.01
C PHE A 183 18.11 -6.93 5.96
N GLU A 184 16.79 -7.02 5.79
CA GLU A 184 16.14 -7.93 4.84
C GLU A 184 15.46 -7.20 3.68
N GLY A 185 15.51 -5.87 3.69
CA GLY A 185 14.97 -5.03 2.61
C GLY A 185 13.68 -4.29 2.99
N GLU A 186 13.03 -3.78 1.96
CA GLU A 186 11.74 -3.11 2.01
C GLU A 186 10.63 -4.18 1.94
N ALA A 187 9.89 -4.38 3.04
CA ALA A 187 8.88 -5.44 3.09
C ALA A 187 7.60 -5.05 2.35
N PHE A 188 7.20 -3.78 2.46
CA PHE A 188 6.03 -3.16 1.84
C PHE A 188 6.11 -1.64 2.04
N PHE A 189 5.09 -0.90 1.60
CA PHE A 189 5.02 0.55 1.74
C PHE A 189 3.84 0.99 2.62
N ALA A 190 4.04 2.05 3.39
CA ALA A 190 3.07 2.61 4.32
C ALA A 190 3.25 4.14 4.44
N TYR A 191 2.31 4.82 5.07
CA TYR A 191 2.46 6.24 5.40
C TYR A 191 3.10 6.42 6.77
N GLU A 192 4.02 7.38 6.90
CA GLU A 192 4.60 7.76 8.19
C GLU A 192 3.61 8.56 9.06
N THR A 193 2.74 9.33 8.42
CA THR A 193 1.70 10.14 9.06
C THR A 193 0.31 9.74 8.58
N GLU A 194 -0.72 10.11 9.34
CA GLU A 194 -2.11 9.84 8.98
C GLU A 194 -2.46 10.49 7.63
N VAL A 195 -3.04 9.68 6.74
CA VAL A 195 -3.66 10.09 5.48
C VAL A 195 -5.14 9.71 5.54
N GLU A 196 -6.02 10.50 4.92
CA GLU A 196 -7.45 10.15 4.84
C GLU A 196 -7.62 8.72 4.30
N GLY A 197 -8.52 7.94 4.88
CA GLY A 197 -8.70 6.52 4.52
C GLY A 197 -7.68 5.54 5.11
N SER A 198 -6.56 6.03 5.67
CA SER A 198 -5.58 5.16 6.35
C SER A 198 -5.98 4.83 7.79
N ILE A 199 -5.40 3.76 8.33
CA ILE A 199 -5.57 3.30 9.71
C ILE A 199 -4.21 3.17 10.41
N PRO A 200 -4.13 3.45 11.72
CA PRO A 200 -2.89 3.32 12.47
C PRO A 200 -2.51 1.85 12.69
N ILE A 201 -1.21 1.55 12.58
CA ILE A 201 -0.64 0.27 13.00
C ILE A 201 0.08 0.49 14.33
N TYR A 202 -0.49 -0.06 15.41
CA TYR A 202 0.05 0.05 16.75
C TYR A 202 1.23 -0.90 16.95
N ARG A 203 2.31 -0.41 17.57
CA ARG A 203 3.52 -1.18 17.87
C ARG A 203 3.71 -1.36 19.35
N PHE A 204 4.12 -2.56 19.73
CA PHE A 204 4.47 -2.91 21.09
C PHE A 204 5.82 -3.60 21.14
N PHE A 205 6.59 -3.35 22.20
CA PHE A 205 7.86 -3.98 22.46
C PHE A 205 7.83 -4.84 23.72
N ASN A 206 8.29 -6.08 23.63
CA ASN A 206 8.53 -6.93 24.79
C ASN A 206 10.02 -6.95 25.15
N PRO A 207 10.46 -6.27 26.22
CA PRO A 207 11.88 -6.20 26.59
C PRO A 207 12.46 -7.53 27.07
N THR A 208 11.62 -8.51 27.42
CA THR A 208 12.06 -9.84 27.87
C THR A 208 12.45 -10.72 26.69
N THR A 209 11.69 -10.65 25.58
CA THR A 209 11.95 -11.47 24.38
C THR A 209 12.65 -10.69 23.26
N GLY A 210 12.65 -9.36 23.33
CA GLY A 210 13.08 -8.48 22.25
C GLY A 210 12.08 -8.39 21.09
N ALA A 211 10.91 -9.04 21.19
CA ALA A 211 9.95 -9.11 20.11
C ALA A 211 9.12 -7.83 19.99
N HIS A 212 8.83 -7.45 18.74
CA HIS A 212 7.83 -6.44 18.44
C HIS A 212 6.52 -7.08 17.99
N PHE A 213 5.41 -6.45 18.34
CA PHE A 213 4.07 -6.84 17.94
C PHE A 213 3.37 -5.66 17.26
N TYR A 214 2.68 -5.93 16.16
CA TYR A 214 2.03 -4.92 15.32
C TYR A 214 0.56 -5.27 15.10
N THR A 215 -0.34 -4.31 15.30
CA THR A 215 -1.76 -4.53 15.07
C THR A 215 -2.48 -3.30 14.53
N PRO A 216 -3.35 -3.46 13.51
CA PRO A 216 -4.31 -2.42 13.12
C PRO A 216 -5.51 -2.33 14.08
N SER A 217 -5.74 -3.35 14.92
CA SER A 217 -6.95 -3.46 15.74
C SER A 217 -6.81 -2.67 17.03
N ALA A 218 -7.64 -1.63 17.18
CA ALA A 218 -7.74 -0.88 18.43
C ALA A 218 -8.17 -1.77 19.61
N THR A 219 -9.01 -2.78 19.37
CA THR A 219 -9.42 -3.74 20.40
C THR A 219 -8.27 -4.66 20.83
N GLU A 220 -7.45 -5.11 19.87
CA GLU A 220 -6.28 -5.93 20.18
C GLU A 220 -5.23 -5.09 20.91
N ARG A 221 -4.98 -3.85 20.48
CA ARG A 221 -4.17 -2.86 21.21
C ARG A 221 -4.63 -2.73 22.66
N ASP A 222 -5.92 -2.45 22.88
CA ASP A 222 -6.48 -2.28 24.23
C ASP A 222 -6.35 -3.56 25.06
N SER A 223 -6.49 -4.74 24.44
CA SER A 223 -6.29 -6.02 25.12
C SER A 223 -4.84 -6.23 25.54
N VAL A 224 -3.87 -5.92 24.67
CA VAL A 224 -2.43 -6.01 24.98
C VAL A 224 -2.08 -5.07 26.12
N GLU A 225 -2.51 -3.80 26.06
CA GLU A 225 -2.23 -2.80 27.11
C GLU A 225 -2.82 -3.19 28.47
N ASN A 226 -4.01 -3.79 28.49
CA ASN A 226 -4.70 -4.12 29.74
C ASN A 226 -4.31 -5.50 30.32
N ASN A 227 -3.91 -6.45 29.48
CA ASN A 227 -3.78 -7.86 29.90
C ASN A 227 -2.35 -8.41 29.78
N LEU A 228 -1.46 -7.78 29.02
CA LEU A 228 -0.10 -8.28 28.76
C LEU A 228 0.97 -7.30 29.29
N PRO A 229 1.30 -7.33 30.60
CA PRO A 229 2.19 -6.35 31.23
C PRO A 229 3.64 -6.38 30.71
N ASP A 230 4.04 -7.46 30.02
CA ASP A 230 5.37 -7.59 29.43
C ASP A 230 5.50 -6.87 28.07
N PHE A 231 4.39 -6.38 27.50
CA PHE A 231 4.40 -5.59 26.26
C PHE A 231 4.24 -4.10 26.57
N GLN A 232 5.20 -3.30 26.10
CA GLN A 232 5.22 -1.86 26.24
C GLN A 232 4.69 -1.22 24.96
N SER A 233 3.67 -0.38 25.06
CA SER A 233 3.14 0.39 23.94
C SER A 233 4.20 1.39 23.47
N GLU A 234 4.53 1.35 22.18
CA GLU A 234 5.42 2.31 21.52
C GLU A 234 4.65 3.31 20.65
N GLY A 235 3.32 3.23 20.66
CA GLY A 235 2.44 4.08 19.86
C GLY A 235 2.21 3.56 18.45
N ILE A 236 2.08 4.47 17.50
CA ILE A 236 1.80 4.16 16.09
C ILE A 236 3.12 4.01 15.36
N ALA A 237 3.36 2.87 14.73
CA ALA A 237 4.56 2.63 13.92
C ALA A 237 4.46 3.26 12.52
N TYR A 238 3.30 3.14 11.89
CA TYR A 238 2.98 3.69 10.57
C TYR A 238 1.47 3.60 10.34
N TYR A 239 0.99 4.18 9.25
CA TYR A 239 -0.39 4.10 8.81
C TYR A 239 -0.47 3.27 7.53
N ALA A 240 -1.40 2.32 7.52
CA ALA A 240 -1.64 1.42 6.39
C ALA A 240 -3.11 1.52 5.97
N LEU A 241 -3.53 0.72 4.99
CA LEU A 241 -4.90 0.75 4.49
C LEU A 241 -5.73 -0.36 5.13
N PRO A 242 -7.00 -0.10 5.46
CA PRO A 242 -7.85 -1.13 6.03
C PRO A 242 -8.01 -2.27 5.05
N ASP A 243 -7.81 -3.50 5.51
CA ASP A 243 -8.31 -4.63 4.75
C ASP A 243 -9.85 -4.60 4.83
N THR A 244 -10.50 -4.45 3.68
CA THR A 244 -11.96 -4.25 3.59
C THR A 244 -12.75 -5.53 3.90
N VAL A 245 -12.04 -6.61 4.24
CA VAL A 245 -12.59 -7.87 4.74
C VAL A 245 -12.59 -7.82 6.28
N ASP A 246 -13.68 -7.31 6.88
CA ASP A 246 -14.05 -7.46 8.30
C ASP A 246 -13.25 -6.73 9.39
N ASN A 247 -13.35 -5.39 9.44
CA ASN A 247 -13.12 -4.62 10.69
C ASN A 247 -14.44 -4.19 11.38
N GLN A 248 -15.54 -4.91 11.12
CA GLN A 248 -16.89 -4.63 11.62
C GLN A 248 -17.62 -5.89 12.10
N SER A 249 -17.02 -6.81 12.87
CA SER A 249 -17.77 -7.79 13.69
C SER A 249 -16.88 -8.68 14.58
N LEU A 250 -16.57 -8.20 15.79
CA LEU A 250 -16.48 -9.07 16.96
C LEU A 250 -17.11 -8.33 18.14
N ILE A 251 -18.43 -8.53 18.29
CA ILE A 251 -19.22 -8.18 19.48
C ILE A 251 -19.25 -9.41 20.39
#